data_AF-A0A0Q5ZT26-F1
#
_entry.id   AF-A0A0Q5ZT26-F1
#
_cell.length_a   1.000
_cell.length_b   1.000
_cell.length_c   1.000
_cell.angle_alpha   90.00
_cell.angle_beta   90.00
_cell.angle_gamma   90.00
#
_symmetry.space_group_name_H-M   'P 1'
#
loop_
_entity.id
_entity.type
_entity.pdbx_description
1 polymer ?
#
loop_
_entity_poly.entity_id
_entity_poly.type
_entity_poly.pdbx_seq_one_letter_code
_entity_poly.pdbx_strand_id
1 'polypeptide(L)'
;MAKLIFTHPQDHPRETYFATSGSLIVGRIDCISAGPASDEQWMWGMQLDIGATPFRRGATVGSLKEASAALAIAWSDWKLWAGLQDIEVAEAVAPAVEATPSLVGLPQF
;
A
#
# COMPACT_ATOMS: atom_id res chain seq x y z
N MET A 1 -2.05 -9.41 7.19
CA MET A 1 -2.08 -7.93 7.12
C MET A 1 -2.33 -7.46 5.69
N ALA A 2 -3.49 -6.88 5.40
CA ALA A 2 -3.84 -6.31 4.10
C ALA A 2 -3.38 -4.85 4.02
N LYS A 3 -2.08 -4.65 3.77
CA LYS A 3 -1.43 -3.35 3.63
C LYS A 3 -1.71 -2.76 2.24
N LEU A 4 -1.82 -1.44 2.17
CA LEU A 4 -1.87 -0.70 0.92
C LEU A 4 -0.46 -0.38 0.43
N ILE A 5 -0.21 -0.70 -0.83
CA ILE A 5 1.00 -0.33 -1.57
C ILE A 5 0.60 0.68 -2.63
N PHE A 6 1.27 1.83 -2.66
CA PHE A 6 1.04 2.88 -3.63
C PHE A 6 2.09 2.81 -4.72
N THR A 7 1.68 2.56 -5.96
CA THR A 7 2.59 2.42 -7.10
C THR A 7 2.36 3.54 -8.11
N HIS A 8 3.43 4.23 -8.49
CA HIS A 8 3.44 5.28 -9.52
C HIS A 8 3.84 4.70 -10.89
N PRO A 9 2.92 4.62 -11.88
CA PRO A 9 3.26 4.20 -13.25
C PRO A 9 3.96 5.34 -13.99
N GLN A 10 5.11 5.05 -14.62
CA GLN A 10 5.90 6.07 -15.31
C GLN A 10 5.26 6.58 -16.62
N ASP A 11 4.40 5.77 -17.25
CA ASP A 11 3.77 6.11 -18.54
C ASP A 11 2.40 6.82 -18.39
N HIS A 12 2.02 7.22 -17.17
CA HIS A 12 0.74 7.88 -16.95
C HIS A 12 0.86 9.39 -17.24
N PRO A 13 -0.10 10.00 -17.98
CA PRO A 13 -0.02 11.41 -18.39
C PRO A 13 -0.09 12.41 -17.22
N ARG A 14 -0.41 11.93 -16.02
CA ARG A 14 -0.45 12.69 -14.77
C ARG A 14 0.20 11.85 -13.70
N GLU A 15 0.73 12.50 -12.67
CA GLU A 15 1.21 11.82 -11.48
C GLU A 15 0.03 11.09 -10.81
N THR A 16 0.05 9.76 -10.87
CA THR A 16 -1.04 8.89 -10.43
C THR A 16 -0.47 7.73 -9.63
N TYR A 17 -1.11 7.41 -8.51
CA TYR A 17 -0.76 6.28 -7.67
C TYR A 17 -1.91 5.30 -7.60
N PHE A 18 -1.64 4.02 -7.84
CA PHE A 18 -2.58 2.94 -7.58
C PHE A 18 -2.34 2.37 -6.19
N ALA A 19 -3.39 2.35 -5.37
CA ALA A 19 -3.38 1.70 -4.07
C ALA A 19 -3.78 0.23 -4.25
N THR A 20 -2.90 -0.69 -3.88
CA THR A 20 -3.09 -2.14 -4.03
C THR A 20 -2.99 -2.87 -2.70
N SER A 21 -3.75 -3.96 -2.54
CA SER A 21 -3.58 -4.92 -1.44
C SER A 21 -3.55 -6.34 -2.00
N GLY A 22 -2.38 -6.97 -1.96
CA GLY A 22 -2.15 -8.20 -2.71
C GLY A 22 -2.33 -7.97 -4.21
N SER A 23 -3.19 -8.76 -4.86
CA SER A 23 -3.55 -8.60 -6.27
C SER A 23 -4.73 -7.65 -6.51
N LEU A 24 -5.35 -7.10 -5.46
CA LEU A 24 -6.50 -6.23 -5.56
C LEU A 24 -6.06 -4.77 -5.73
N ILE A 25 -6.55 -4.09 -6.77
CA ILE A 25 -6.52 -2.63 -6.83
C ILE A 25 -7.66 -2.10 -5.96
N VAL A 26 -7.30 -1.42 -4.87
CA VAL A 26 -8.25 -0.87 -3.91
C VAL A 26 -8.74 0.51 -4.35
N GLY A 27 -7.83 1.34 -4.86
CA GLY A 27 -8.16 2.69 -5.26
C GLY A 27 -7.03 3.38 -6.01
N ARG A 28 -7.23 4.67 -6.27
CA ARG A 28 -6.28 5.53 -6.99
C ARG A 28 -6.18 6.89 -6.34
N ILE A 29 -5.04 7.53 -6.54
CA ILE A 29 -4.76 8.91 -6.21
C ILE A 29 -4.20 9.58 -7.45
N ASP A 30 -4.68 10.78 -7.78
CA ASP A 30 -4.24 11.55 -8.95
C ASP A 30 -3.88 12.96 -8.54
N CYS A 31 -2.75 13.45 -9.04
CA CYS A 31 -2.49 14.88 -9.05
C CYS A 31 -3.40 15.55 -10.11
N ILE A 32 -4.16 16.55 -9.68
CA ILE A 32 -5.09 17.31 -10.52
C ILE A 32 -4.41 18.58 -11.07
N SER A 33 -3.30 19.01 -10.46
CA SER A 33 -2.54 20.17 -10.94
C SER A 33 -1.60 19.80 -12.09
N ALA A 34 -1.49 20.69 -13.08
CA ALA A 34 -0.63 20.53 -14.26
C ALA A 34 0.69 21.33 -14.19
N GLY A 35 0.97 22.02 -13.07
CA GLY A 35 2.15 22.88 -12.94
C GLY A 35 2.69 22.99 -11.51
N PRO A 36 3.93 23.48 -11.33
CA PRO A 36 4.55 23.62 -10.02
C PRO A 36 3.95 24.84 -9.33
N ALA A 37 2.96 24.65 -8.47
CA ALA A 37 2.37 25.73 -7.71
C ALA A 37 1.93 25.25 -6.33
N SER A 38 2.04 26.15 -5.37
CA SER A 38 1.77 26.04 -3.93
C SER A 38 0.40 25.48 -3.52
N ASP A 39 -0.46 25.15 -4.49
CA ASP A 39 -1.83 24.69 -4.34
C ASP A 39 -2.01 23.32 -5.04
N GLU A 40 -1.12 22.36 -4.78
CA GLU A 40 -1.26 21.01 -5.28
C GLU A 40 -2.62 20.42 -4.87
N GLN A 41 -3.47 20.13 -5.85
CA GLN A 41 -4.75 19.47 -5.61
C GLN A 41 -4.63 18.00 -5.99
N TRP A 42 -5.01 17.15 -5.05
CA TRP A 42 -4.95 15.71 -5.17
C TRP A 42 -6.35 15.13 -5.08
N MET A 43 -6.72 14.27 -6.03
CA MET A 43 -7.95 13.48 -5.97
C MET A 43 -7.61 12.10 -5.44
N TRP A 44 -8.46 11.53 -4.59
CA TRP A 44 -8.41 10.11 -4.27
C TRP A 44 -9.78 9.47 -4.48
N GLY A 45 -9.78 8.18 -4.80
CA GLY A 45 -10.99 7.39 -4.97
C GLY A 45 -10.77 5.93 -4.64
N MET A 46 -11.71 5.34 -3.92
CA MET A 46 -11.81 3.92 -3.66
C MET A 46 -13.13 3.43 -4.25
N GLN A 47 -13.05 2.47 -5.17
CA GLN A 47 -14.21 1.82 -5.78
C GLN A 47 -14.02 0.31 -5.70
N LEU A 48 -14.75 -0.31 -4.79
CA LEU A 48 -14.75 -1.76 -4.59
C LEU A 48 -16.14 -2.29 -4.96
N ASP A 49 -16.19 -3.04 -6.05
CA ASP A 49 -17.39 -3.71 -6.53
C ASP A 49 -17.30 -5.21 -6.20
N ILE A 50 -17.25 -5.51 -4.91
CA ILE A 50 -17.13 -6.86 -4.36
C ILE A 50 -18.33 -7.11 -3.47
N GLY A 51 -19.22 -8.01 -3.89
CA GLY A 51 -20.46 -8.32 -3.18
C GLY A 51 -21.70 -7.63 -3.79
N ALA A 52 -22.77 -7.49 -3.00
CA ALA A 52 -24.08 -7.03 -3.49
C ALA A 52 -24.23 -5.50 -3.57
N THR A 53 -23.37 -4.74 -2.87
CA THR A 53 -23.45 -3.27 -2.83
C THR A 53 -22.07 -2.65 -3.08
N PRO A 54 -21.92 -1.78 -4.08
CA PRO A 54 -20.64 -1.16 -4.39
C PRO A 54 -20.24 -0.20 -3.27
N PHE A 55 -18.99 -0.28 -2.82
CA PHE A 55 -18.42 0.70 -1.90
C PHE A 55 -17.66 1.75 -2.70
N ARG A 56 -18.11 3.01 -2.62
CA ARG A 56 -17.51 4.14 -3.34
C ARG A 56 -17.28 5.29 -2.39
N ARG A 57 -16.04 5.77 -2.30
CA ARG A 57 -15.66 7.00 -1.59
C ARG A 57 -14.53 7.69 -2.32
N GLY A 58 -14.46 9.01 -2.17
CA GLY A 58 -13.40 9.83 -2.73
C GLY A 58 -13.62 11.30 -2.43
N ALA A 59 -12.56 12.08 -2.54
CA ALA A 59 -12.59 13.53 -2.36
C ALA A 59 -11.35 14.17 -3.00
N THR A 60 -11.33 15.51 -3.03
CA THR A 60 -10.15 16.31 -3.32
C THR A 60 -9.53 16.79 -2.01
N VAL A 61 -8.20 16.79 -1.94
CA VAL A 61 -7.39 17.19 -0.78
C VAL A 61 -6.16 17.98 -1.23
N GLY A 62 -5.46 18.63 -0.28
CA GLY A 62 -4.37 19.56 -0.59
C GLY A 62 -2.98 18.91 -0.70
N SER A 63 -2.87 17.59 -0.50
CA SER A 63 -1.60 16.89 -0.64
C SER A 63 -1.75 15.39 -0.90
N LEU A 64 -0.72 14.78 -1.49
CA LEU A 64 -0.60 13.33 -1.63
C LEU A 64 -0.68 12.61 -0.27
N LYS A 65 -0.10 13.19 0.78
CA LYS A 65 -0.13 12.63 2.13
C LYS A 65 -1.55 12.58 2.68
N GLU A 66 -2.34 13.63 2.49
CA GLU A 66 -3.75 13.64 2.88
C GLU A 66 -4.55 12.63 2.05
N ALA A 67 -4.30 12.52 0.75
CA ALA A 67 -4.99 11.60 -0.14
C ALA A 67 -4.74 10.14 0.27
N SER A 68 -3.48 9.79 0.51
CA SER A 68 -3.07 8.45 0.96
C SER A 68 -3.64 8.11 2.34
N ALA A 69 -3.64 9.05 3.28
CA ALA A 69 -4.25 8.86 4.60
C ALA A 69 -5.77 8.65 4.51
N ALA A 70 -6.48 9.46 3.72
CA ALA A 70 -7.92 9.35 3.52
C ALA A 70 -8.30 8.01 2.86
N LEU A 71 -7.52 7.56 1.89
CA LEU A 71 -7.72 6.25 1.24
C LEU A 71 -7.46 5.10 2.24
N ALA A 72 -6.43 5.19 3.09
CA ALA A 72 -6.17 4.18 4.12
C ALA A 72 -7.29 4.09 5.16
N ILE A 73 -7.89 5.23 5.54
CA ILE A 73 -9.07 5.27 6.41
C ILE A 73 -10.26 4.62 5.71
N ALA A 74 -10.55 4.99 4.45
CA ALA A 74 -11.64 4.39 3.69
C ALA A 74 -11.48 2.87 3.53
N TRP A 75 -10.26 2.38 3.30
CA TRP A 75 -9.95 0.95 3.26
C TRP A 75 -10.24 0.26 4.59
N SER A 76 -9.88 0.91 5.70
CA SER A 76 -10.14 0.37 7.05
C SER A 76 -11.64 0.29 7.33
N ASP A 77 -12.40 1.33 6.97
CA ASP A 77 -13.86 1.34 7.10
C ASP A 77 -14.53 0.26 6.23
N TRP A 78 -14.03 0.05 5.01
CA TRP A 78 -14.54 -1.01 4.15
C TRP A 78 -14.28 -2.39 4.75
N LYS A 79 -13.09 -2.65 5.29
CA LYS A 79 -12.79 -3.93 5.95
C LYS A 79 -13.75 -4.17 7.12
N LEU A 80 -13.98 -3.16 7.96
CA LEU A 80 -14.95 -3.23 9.06
C LEU A 80 -16.37 -3.53 8.57
N TRP A 81 -16.84 -2.80 7.55
CA TRP A 81 -18.15 -3.03 6.94
C TRP A 81 -18.29 -4.44 6.35
N ALA A 82 -17.22 -4.96 5.74
CA ALA A 82 -17.18 -6.30 5.16
C ALA A 82 -17.00 -7.43 6.20
N GLY A 83 -16.87 -7.10 7.49
CA GLY A 83 -16.58 -8.08 8.55
C GLY A 83 -15.18 -8.68 8.45
N LEU A 84 -14.24 -7.99 7.80
CA LEU A 84 -12.85 -8.42 7.63
C LEU A 84 -11.96 -7.79 8.69
N GLN A 85 -10.97 -8.56 9.15
CA GLN A 85 -9.94 -8.12 10.07
C GLN A 85 -8.55 -8.47 9.51
N ASP A 86 -7.57 -7.60 9.78
CA ASP A 86 -6.17 -7.93 9.52
C ASP A 86 -5.71 -9.06 10.45
N ILE A 87 -5.22 -10.15 9.86
CA ILE A 87 -4.50 -11.17 10.62
C ILE A 87 -3.09 -10.63 10.88
N GLU A 88 -2.74 -10.48 12.17
CA GLU A 88 -1.36 -10.31 12.62
C GLU A 88 -0.60 -11.60 12.29
N VAL A 89 0.26 -11.55 11.29
CA VAL A 89 1.19 -12.64 11.03
C VAL A 89 2.41 -12.33 11.89
N ALA A 90 2.65 -13.15 12.91
CA ALA A 90 3.91 -13.10 13.65
C ALA A 90 5.04 -13.29 12.63
N GLU A 91 5.89 -12.28 12.51
CA GLU A 91 7.07 -12.35 11.65
C GLU A 91 7.89 -13.56 12.11
N ALA A 92 8.09 -14.53 11.21
CA ALA A 92 8.91 -15.69 11.53
C ALA A 92 10.33 -15.19 11.78
N VAL A 93 10.72 -15.12 13.04
CA VAL A 93 12.12 -14.92 13.45
C VAL A 93 12.87 -16.09 12.85
N ALA A 94 13.61 -15.85 11.76
CA ALA A 94 14.50 -16.85 11.20
C ALA A 94 15.44 -17.30 12.34
N PRO A 95 15.53 -18.61 12.64
CA PRO A 95 16.48 -19.06 13.65
C PRO A 95 17.87 -18.63 13.18
N ALA A 96 18.58 -17.92 14.06
CA ALA A 96 19.98 -17.58 13.84
C ALA A 96 20.72 -18.87 13.50
N VAL A 97 21.23 -18.97 12.29
CA VAL A 97 22.11 -20.06 11.89
C VAL A 97 23.38 -19.89 12.72
N GLU A 98 23.51 -20.67 13.79
CA GLU A 98 24.76 -20.80 14.53
C GLU A 98 25.83 -21.25 13.54
N ALA A 99 26.75 -20.34 13.23
CA ALA A 99 27.92 -20.63 12.43
C ALA A 99 28.75 -21.68 13.17
N THR A 100 28.72 -22.93 12.70
CA THR A 100 29.64 -23.96 13.16
C THR A 100 31.06 -23.54 12.77
N PRO A 101 32.02 -23.40 13.71
CA PRO A 101 33.38 -23.07 13.34
C PRO A 101 34.01 -24.30 12.67
N SER A 102 34.34 -24.17 11.38
CA SER A 102 35.03 -25.20 10.62
C SER A 102 36.48 -25.32 11.11
N LEU A 103 36.78 -26.35 11.90
CA LEU A 103 38.16 -26.75 12.22
C LEU A 103 38.76 -27.52 11.03
N VAL A 104 39.31 -26.80 10.05
CA VAL A 104 40.19 -27.40 9.04
C VAL A 104 41.37 -26.46 8.79
N GLY A 105 42.52 -26.80 9.37
CA GLY A 105 43.75 -26.04 9.20
C GLY A 105 44.90 -26.58 10.03
N LEU A 106 45.07 -27.90 10.11
CA LEU A 106 46.36 -28.49 10.52
C LEU A 106 47.13 -28.83 9.24
N PRO A 107 48.33 -28.28 9.02
CA PRO A 107 49.15 -28.68 7.88
C PRO A 107 49.64 -30.12 8.10
N GLN A 108 49.49 -30.95 7.07
CA GLN A 108 50.26 -32.18 6.96
C GLN A 108 51.59 -31.87 6.26
N PHE A 109 52.64 -32.44 6.83
CA PHE A 109 54.07 -32.43 6.47
C PHE A 109 54.90 -31.26 7.00
#